data_AF-A0A822ECT3-F1
#
_entry.id   AF-A0A822ECT3-F1
#
_cell.length_a   1.000
_cell.length_b   1.000
_cell.length_c   1.000
_cell.angle_alpha   90.00
_cell.angle_beta   90.00
_cell.angle_gamma   90.00
#
_symmetry.space_group_name_H-M   'P 1'
#
loop_
_entity.id
_entity.type
_entity.pdbx_description
1 polymer ?
#
loop_
_entity_poly.entity_id
_entity_poly.type
_entity_poly.pdbx_seq_one_letter_code
_entity_poly.pdbx_strand_id
1 'polypeptide(L)' 'RGTKFGLQTPGSRIESILMSLPPVAKWKYTWDFKPDSPEMKLMKVLKEPKEWV' A
#
# COMPACT_ATOMS: atom_id res chain seq x y z
N ARG A 1 1.50 -0.14 -12.89
CA ARG A 1 1.43 -0.54 -14.32
C ARG A 1 1.34 -2.06 -14.48
N GLY A 2 2.15 -2.86 -13.77
CA GLY A 2 2.14 -4.34 -13.88
C GLY A 2 0.81 -5.03 -13.54
N THR A 3 0.19 -4.71 -12.39
CA THR A 3 -1.07 -5.36 -11.95
C THR A 3 -2.23 -5.10 -12.92
N LYS A 4 -2.45 -3.84 -13.32
CA LYS A 4 -3.50 -3.47 -14.29
C LYS A 4 -3.29 -4.13 -15.65
N PHE A 5 -2.05 -4.14 -16.14
CA PHE A 5 -1.70 -4.79 -17.41
C PHE A 5 -1.97 -6.30 -17.34
N GLY A 6 -1.49 -6.99 -16.29
CA GLY A 6 -1.71 -8.42 -16.13
C GLY A 6 -3.19 -8.81 -16.04
N LEU A 7 -4.05 -7.98 -15.43
CA LEU A 7 -5.50 -8.26 -15.39
C LEU A 7 -6.17 -8.06 -16.76
N GLN A 8 -5.61 -7.22 -17.63
CA GLN A 8 -6.16 -6.90 -18.95
C GLN A 8 -5.61 -7.79 -20.07
N THR A 9 -4.47 -8.45 -19.85
CA THR A 9 -3.86 -9.36 -20.82
C THR A 9 -4.57 -10.74 -20.80
N PRO A 10 -5.14 -11.21 -21.93
CA PRO A 10 -5.75 -12.53 -22.02
C PRO A 10 -4.75 -13.66 -21.71
N GLY A 11 -5.16 -14.66 -20.94
CA GLY A 11 -4.31 -15.81 -20.58
C GLY A 11 -3.32 -15.56 -19.43
N SER A 12 -3.38 -14.40 -18.78
CA SER A 12 -2.55 -14.09 -17.61
C SER A 12 -2.96 -14.90 -16.39
N ARG A 13 -1.96 -15.33 -15.60
CA ARG A 13 -2.20 -16.06 -14.34
C ARG A 13 -2.64 -15.10 -13.24
N ILE A 14 -3.94 -15.07 -12.97
CA ILE A 14 -4.58 -14.16 -12.02
C ILE A 14 -4.03 -14.36 -10.60
N GLU A 15 -3.76 -15.59 -10.20
CA GLU A 15 -3.20 -15.92 -8.89
C GLU A 15 -1.82 -15.27 -8.69
N SER A 16 -1.00 -15.22 -9.73
CA SER A 16 0.31 -14.55 -9.68
C SER A 16 0.17 -13.02 -9.55
N ILE A 17 -0.93 -12.44 -10.03
CA ILE A 17 -1.20 -11.00 -9.93
C ILE A 17 -1.73 -10.67 -8.53
N LEU A 18 -2.64 -11.50 -8.01
CA LEU A 18 -3.30 -11.28 -6.72
C LEU A 18 -2.48 -11.79 -5.52
N MET A 19 -1.39 -12.52 -5.74
CA MET A 19 -0.46 -12.96 -4.68
C MET A 19 0.06 -11.81 -3.81
N SER A 20 0.15 -10.60 -4.37
CA SER A 20 0.59 -9.41 -3.66
C SER A 20 -0.42 -8.85 -2.64
N LEU A 21 -1.68 -9.30 -2.67
CA LEU A 21 -2.71 -8.82 -1.76
C LEU A 21 -2.50 -9.39 -0.36
N PRO A 22 -2.61 -8.55 0.70
CA PRO A 22 -2.58 -9.05 2.06
C PRO A 22 -3.86 -9.85 2.36
N PRO A 23 -3.82 -10.79 3.31
CA PRO A 23 -5.00 -11.54 3.73
C PRO A 23 -6.06 -10.66 4.41
N VAL A 24 -5.66 -9.54 5.01
CA VAL A 24 -6.55 -8.57 5.66
C VAL A 24 -6.11 -7.15 5.31
N ALA A 25 -7.08 -6.32 4.94
CA ALA A 25 -6.92 -4.89 4.77
C ALA A 25 -8.13 -4.15 5.37
N LYS A 26 -7.90 -2.96 5.92
CA LYS A 26 -8.95 -2.14 6.56
C LYS A 26 -8.92 -0.73 5.97
N TRP A 27 -10.09 -0.20 5.70
CA TRP A 27 -10.28 1.20 5.30
C TRP A 27 -11.14 1.90 6.32
N LYS A 28 -10.66 3.05 6.80
CA LYS A 28 -11.38 3.90 7.74
C LYS A 28 -11.51 5.28 7.11
N TYR A 29 -12.74 5.79 7.08
CA TYR A 29 -12.99 7.14 6.62
C TYR A 29 -12.33 8.15 7.55
N THR A 30 -11.66 9.15 6.96
CA THR A 30 -10.97 10.26 7.67
C THR A 30 -10.22 9.78 8.92
N TRP A 31 -9.23 8.93 8.69
CA TRP A 31 -8.41 8.42 9.79
C TRP A 31 -7.35 9.44 10.18
N ASP A 32 -7.61 10.15 11.27
CA ASP A 32 -6.64 11.03 11.90
C ASP A 32 -5.79 10.27 12.93
N PHE A 33 -4.50 10.57 12.92
CA PHE A 33 -3.53 10.03 13.87
C PHE A 33 -3.34 11.01 15.03
N LYS A 34 -3.12 10.47 16.24
CA LYS A 34 -2.79 11.32 17.39
C LYS A 34 -1.44 12.01 17.15
N PRO A 35 -1.28 13.28 17.55
CA PRO A 35 0.03 13.93 17.59
C PRO A 35 1.02 13.05 18.37
N ASP A 36 2.26 12.95 17.87
CA ASP A 36 3.37 12.15 18.43
C ASP A 36 3.21 10.62 18.45
N SER A 37 2.14 10.08 17.86
CA SER A 37 1.97 8.63 17.69
C SER A 37 3.02 8.01 16.75
N PRO A 38 3.40 6.74 16.95
CA PRO A 38 4.25 6.01 16.01
C PRO A 38 3.70 6.02 14.56
N GLU A 39 2.38 5.94 14.42
CA GLU A 39 1.68 6.01 13.14
C GLU A 39 1.89 7.37 12.47
N MET A 40 1.81 8.47 13.23
CA MET A 40 2.08 9.81 12.71
C MET A 40 3.56 9.96 12.27
N LYS A 41 4.50 9.35 13.01
CA LYS A 41 5.92 9.33 12.61
C LYS A 41 6.12 8.58 11.28
N LEU A 42 5.46 7.44 11.12
CA LEU A 42 5.48 6.68 9.87
C LEU A 42 4.88 7.49 8.72
N MET A 43 3.71 8.11 8.93
CA MET A 43 3.07 8.95 7.94
C MET A 43 3.94 10.12 7.50
N LYS A 44 4.71 10.73 8.43
CA LYS A 44 5.65 11.79 8.09
C LYS A 44 6.74 11.29 7.14
N VAL A 45 7.36 10.15 7.42
CA VAL A 45 8.42 9.57 6.56
C VAL A 45 7.87 9.16 5.19
N LEU A 46 6.63 8.66 5.11
CA LEU A 46 6.01 8.28 3.85
C LEU A 46 5.64 9.49 2.97
N LYS A 47 5.34 10.65 3.59
CA LYS A 47 5.06 11.91 2.89
C LYS A 47 6.33 12.67 2.53
N GLU A 48 7.30 12.68 3.45
CA GLU A 48 8.60 13.35 3.34
C GLU A 48 9.68 12.28 3.50
N PRO A 49 10.13 11.66 2.40
CA PRO A 49 11.20 10.67 2.43
C PRO A 49 12.45 11.27 3.07
N LYS A 50 13.04 10.53 4.01
CA LYS A 50 14.31 10.93 4.65
C LYS A 50 15.48 10.14 4.08
N GLU A 51 16.67 10.73 4.16
CA GLU A 51 17.93 10.02 3.93
C GLU A 51 18.13 8.96 5.03
N TRP A 52 18.56 7.76 4.66
CA TRP A 52 18.78 6.64 5.58
C TRP A 52 20.23 6.19 5.68
N VAL A 53 21.09 6.69 4.80
CA VAL A 53 22.51 6.29 4.66
C VAL A 53 23.41 7.40 5.15
#